data_AF-A0A2K6D7M3-F1
#
_entry.id   AF-A0A2K6D7M3-F1
#
_cell.length_a   1.000
_cell.length_b   1.000
_cell.length_c   1.000
_cell.angle_alpha   90.00
_cell.angle_beta   90.00
_cell.angle_gamma   90.00
#
_symmetry.space_group_name_H-M   'P 1'
#
loop_
_entity.id
_entity.type
_entity.pdbx_description
1 polymer ?
#
loop_
_entity_poly.entity_id
_entity_poly.type
_entity_poly.pdbx_seq_one_letter_code
_entity_poly.pdbx_strand_id
1 'polypeptide(L)'
;MRAEDLPKAVVFLEPQWYRVLEKDSVTLKCQGAYSPEDNSTRWFHNESLISSQTSSYFIAAARVNNSGEYRCQTSLSTLSDPVQLEVHIDLAVSSISSFFPPGYQVSFCLVMVLLFAVDTGLYFSVKKSIP
;
A
#
# COMPACT_ATOMS: atom_id res chain seq x y z
N MET A 1 -0.46 8.90 41.54
CA MET A 1 -1.48 9.33 40.56
C MET A 1 -2.06 8.06 39.97
N ARG A 2 -3.39 7.83 40.10
CA ARG A 2 -4.04 6.63 39.53
C ARG A 2 -4.02 6.74 38.00
N ALA A 3 -3.85 5.61 37.32
CA ALA A 3 -3.81 5.52 35.85
C ALA A 3 -5.15 5.82 35.14
N GLU A 4 -6.18 6.23 35.89
CA GLU A 4 -7.58 6.25 35.46
C GLU A 4 -8.07 7.60 34.87
N ASP A 5 -7.19 8.61 34.75
CA ASP A 5 -7.56 9.95 34.22
C ASP A 5 -6.66 10.41 33.05
N LEU A 6 -5.79 9.54 32.53
CA LEU A 6 -4.95 9.91 31.39
C LEU A 6 -5.73 9.79 30.08
N PRO A 7 -5.56 10.73 29.14
CA PRO A 7 -6.19 10.63 27.82
C PRO A 7 -5.65 9.40 27.08
N LYS A 8 -6.48 8.85 26.20
CA LYS A 8 -6.11 7.70 25.39
C LYS A 8 -5.20 8.10 24.23
N ALA A 9 -4.16 7.32 23.96
CA ALA A 9 -3.35 7.51 22.76
C ALA A 9 -4.13 7.13 21.49
N VAL A 10 -3.73 7.65 20.34
CA VAL A 10 -4.37 7.39 19.03
C VAL A 10 -3.31 7.01 18.01
N VAL A 11 -3.55 5.91 17.28
CA VAL A 11 -2.67 5.46 16.18
C VAL A 11 -3.19 6.02 14.86
N PHE A 12 -2.29 6.60 14.07
CA PHE A 12 -2.55 7.05 12.71
C PHE A 12 -1.68 6.28 11.73
N LEU A 13 -2.29 5.87 10.61
CA LEU A 13 -1.58 5.29 9.49
C LEU A 13 -1.19 6.38 8.50
N GLU A 14 0.05 6.39 8.06
CA GLU A 14 0.53 7.25 6.99
C GLU A 14 1.23 6.40 5.94
N PRO A 15 0.63 6.25 4.75
CA PRO A 15 -0.64 6.82 4.32
C PRO A 15 -1.88 6.24 5.05
N GLN A 16 -3.03 6.93 5.00
CA GLN A 16 -4.25 6.64 5.81
C GLN A 16 -4.99 5.35 5.42
N TRP A 17 -4.43 4.52 4.54
CA TRP A 17 -5.06 3.27 4.10
C TRP A 17 -4.73 2.15 5.09
N TYR A 18 -5.77 1.45 5.55
CA TYR A 18 -5.63 0.22 6.34
C TYR A 18 -5.27 -0.99 5.48
N ARG A 19 -5.46 -0.90 4.16
CA ARG A 19 -5.20 -1.96 3.19
C ARG A 19 -4.04 -1.55 2.28
N VAL A 20 -2.96 -2.31 2.31
CA VAL A 20 -1.72 -2.04 1.56
C VAL A 20 -1.26 -3.29 0.80
N LEU A 21 -0.37 -3.13 -0.16
CA LEU A 21 0.24 -4.23 -0.89
C LEU A 21 1.59 -4.62 -0.30
N GLU A 22 2.04 -5.84 -0.56
CA GLU A 22 3.41 -6.22 -0.21
C GLU A 22 4.43 -5.28 -0.86
N LYS A 23 5.50 -4.98 -0.11
CA LYS A 23 6.56 -4.03 -0.45
C LYS A 23 6.16 -2.55 -0.37
N ASP A 24 4.90 -2.23 -0.08
CA ASP A 24 4.52 -0.86 0.23
C ASP A 24 5.20 -0.40 1.53
N SER A 25 5.43 0.91 1.62
CA SER A 25 5.93 1.55 2.82
C SER A 25 4.79 2.16 3.63
N VAL A 26 4.78 1.88 4.93
CA VAL A 26 3.74 2.35 5.85
C VAL A 26 4.39 2.89 7.10
N THR A 27 3.93 4.06 7.55
CA THR A 27 4.36 4.67 8.81
C THR A 27 3.17 4.69 9.76
N LEU A 28 3.30 4.05 10.92
CA LEU A 28 2.35 4.24 12.01
C LEU A 28 2.85 5.38 12.90
N LYS A 29 1.97 6.30 13.29
CA LYS A 29 2.27 7.42 14.20
C LYS A 29 1.39 7.32 15.44
N CYS A 30 2.00 7.52 16.61
CA CYS A 30 1.27 7.57 17.87
C CYS A 30 1.07 9.03 18.29
N GLN A 31 -0.18 9.42 18.47
CA GLN A 31 -0.55 10.69 19.07
C GLN A 31 -0.94 10.45 20.53
N GLY A 32 -0.23 11.11 21.44
CA GLY A 32 -0.48 11.02 22.87
C GLY A 32 0.29 12.12 23.60
N ALA A 33 0.02 12.27 24.89
CA ALA A 33 0.79 13.15 25.76
C ALA A 33 2.09 12.46 26.18
N TYR A 34 3.17 13.23 26.27
CA TYR A 34 4.50 12.76 26.66
C TYR A 34 4.96 13.51 27.90
N SER A 35 5.63 12.81 28.82
CA SER A 35 6.34 13.41 29.92
C SER A 35 7.61 14.10 29.40
N PRO A 36 8.01 15.26 29.95
CA PRO A 36 9.30 15.89 29.62
C PRO A 36 10.51 14.98 29.86
N GLU A 37 10.41 14.05 30.80
CA GLU A 37 11.48 13.09 31.16
C GLU A 37 11.46 11.83 30.28
N ASP A 38 10.33 11.53 29.63
CA ASP A 38 10.13 10.31 28.86
C ASP A 38 9.23 10.57 27.64
N ASN A 39 9.88 10.73 26.48
CA ASN A 39 9.24 10.86 25.18
C ASN A 39 9.11 9.53 24.43
N SER A 40 9.30 8.41 25.12
CA SER A 40 9.21 7.08 24.50
C SER A 40 7.77 6.70 24.18
N THR A 41 7.63 5.86 23.16
CA THR A 41 6.35 5.24 22.79
C THR A 41 6.52 3.74 22.72
N ARG A 42 5.64 3.02 23.42
CA ARG A 42 5.51 1.58 23.33
C ARG A 42 4.54 1.22 22.21
N TRP A 43 4.99 0.39 21.29
CA TRP A 43 4.22 -0.12 20.16
C TRP A 43 3.91 -1.59 20.35
N PHE A 44 2.67 -1.95 20.07
CA PHE A 44 2.17 -3.30 20.18
C PHE A 44 1.61 -3.76 18.83
N HIS A 45 1.95 -4.98 18.42
CA HIS A 45 1.39 -5.68 17.27
C HIS A 45 0.81 -7.01 17.75
N ASN A 46 -0.49 -7.22 17.57
CA ASN A 46 -1.22 -8.37 18.09
C ASN A 46 -0.89 -8.63 19.57
N GLU A 47 -0.97 -7.57 20.39
CA GLU A 47 -0.67 -7.56 21.84
C GLU A 47 0.82 -7.76 22.20
N SER A 48 1.70 -8.02 21.25
CA SER A 48 3.15 -8.18 21.46
C SER A 48 3.90 -6.85 21.34
N LEU A 49 4.83 -6.56 22.24
CA LEU A 49 5.66 -5.36 22.21
C LEU A 49 6.70 -5.45 21.06
N ILE A 50 6.62 -4.54 20.09
CA ILE A 50 7.51 -4.51 18.92
C ILE A 50 8.53 -3.37 18.93
N SER A 51 8.27 -2.29 19.67
CA SER A 51 9.17 -1.14 19.80
C SER A 51 8.82 -0.35 21.07
N SER A 52 9.79 0.37 21.63
CA SER A 52 9.65 1.11 22.89
C SER A 52 10.40 2.44 22.92
N GLN A 53 10.68 3.04 21.76
CA GLN A 53 11.52 4.24 21.68
C GLN A 53 10.88 5.36 20.87
N THR A 54 10.47 5.09 19.64
CA THR A 54 10.07 6.13 18.68
C THR A 54 8.55 6.33 18.63
N SER A 55 8.12 7.59 18.52
CA SER A 55 6.69 7.94 18.33
C SER A 55 6.10 7.49 17.00
N SER A 56 6.96 7.15 16.03
CA SER A 56 6.59 6.53 14.77
C SER A 56 7.20 5.14 14.62
N TYR A 57 6.47 4.24 13.96
CA TYR A 57 6.92 2.91 13.58
C TYR A 57 6.88 2.78 12.06
N PHE A 58 8.04 2.60 11.43
CA PHE A 58 8.17 2.57 9.98
C PHE A 58 8.33 1.15 9.46
N ILE A 59 7.43 0.75 8.57
CA ILE A 59 7.46 -0.50 7.82
C ILE A 59 7.97 -0.16 6.43
N ALA A 60 9.24 -0.45 6.16
CA ALA A 60 9.87 -0.09 4.88
C ALA A 60 9.36 -0.92 3.70
N ALA A 61 9.05 -2.20 3.95
CA ALA A 61 8.52 -3.13 2.95
C ALA A 61 7.51 -4.05 3.64
N ALA A 62 6.23 -3.77 3.44
CA ALA A 62 5.14 -4.52 4.03
C ALA A 62 5.15 -5.98 3.57
N ARG A 63 4.87 -6.88 4.51
CA ARG A 63 4.73 -8.33 4.29
C ARG A 63 3.42 -8.80 4.90
N VAL A 64 2.91 -9.95 4.46
CA VAL A 64 1.66 -10.53 5.01
C VAL A 64 1.70 -10.64 6.55
N ASN A 65 2.86 -10.93 7.14
CA ASN A 65 3.03 -11.02 8.59
C ASN A 65 2.92 -9.68 9.35
N ASN A 66 3.00 -8.54 8.65
CA ASN A 66 2.74 -7.23 9.23
C ASN A 66 1.24 -6.95 9.35
N SER A 67 0.38 -7.77 8.74
CA SER A 67 -1.05 -7.67 8.97
C SER A 67 -1.38 -7.95 10.43
N GLY A 68 -2.39 -7.27 10.95
CA GLY A 68 -2.83 -7.44 12.32
C GLY A 68 -3.20 -6.13 12.98
N GLU A 69 -3.31 -6.21 14.30
CA GLU A 69 -3.77 -5.12 15.12
C GLU A 69 -2.59 -4.35 15.71
N TYR A 70 -2.60 -3.02 15.56
CA TYR A 70 -1.59 -2.13 16.10
C TYR A 70 -2.18 -1.25 17.21
N ARG A 71 -1.45 -1.16 18.33
CA ARG A 71 -1.74 -0.25 19.43
C ARG A 71 -0.48 0.49 19.87
N CYS A 72 -0.64 1.68 20.43
CA CYS A 72 0.46 2.41 21.03
C CYS A 72 0.13 2.92 22.44
N GLN A 73 1.18 3.16 23.24
CA GLN A 73 1.07 3.73 24.58
C GLN A 73 2.25 4.68 24.82
N THR A 74 1.97 5.88 25.33
CA THR A 74 2.98 6.88 25.72
C THR A 74 3.09 6.97 27.23
N SER A 75 4.02 7.78 27.75
CA SER A 75 4.24 7.96 29.19
C SER A 75 3.06 8.62 29.92
N LEU A 76 2.30 9.50 29.26
CA LEU A 76 1.14 10.20 29.82
C LEU A 76 -0.17 9.88 29.09
N SER A 77 -0.26 8.74 28.40
CA SER A 77 -1.50 8.31 27.78
C SER A 77 -1.74 6.83 27.97
N THR A 78 -3.02 6.45 28.10
CA THR A 78 -3.40 5.04 28.18
C THR A 78 -3.24 4.37 26.81
N LEU A 79 -3.27 3.04 26.81
CA LEU A 79 -3.20 2.23 25.60
C LEU A 79 -4.25 2.66 24.57
N SER A 80 -3.82 2.83 23.32
CA SER A 80 -4.67 3.28 22.23
C SER A 80 -5.76 2.28 21.87
N ASP A 81 -6.75 2.77 21.12
CA ASP A 81 -7.65 1.87 20.39
C ASP A 81 -6.86 1.07 19.34
N PRO A 82 -7.34 -0.15 19.03
CA PRO A 82 -6.73 -0.97 18.00
C PRO A 82 -6.95 -0.39 16.60
N VAL A 83 -5.89 -0.42 15.79
CA VAL A 83 -5.95 -0.11 14.35
C VAL A 83 -5.51 -1.34 13.57
N GLN A 84 -6.37 -1.78 12.64
CA GLN A 84 -6.09 -2.92 11.79
C GLN A 84 -5.26 -2.50 10.58
N LEU A 85 -4.20 -3.25 10.28
CA LEU A 85 -3.46 -3.19 9.02
C LEU A 85 -3.64 -4.52 8.27
N GLU A 86 -3.89 -4.45 6.96
CA GLU A 86 -4.10 -5.59 6.08
C GLU A 86 -3.14 -5.49 4.88
N VAL A 87 -2.25 -6.47 4.73
CA VAL A 87 -1.26 -6.52 3.65
C VAL A 87 -1.63 -7.62 2.65
N HIS A 88 -1.82 -7.24 1.38
CA HIS A 88 -2.17 -8.15 0.29
C HIS A 88 -1.01 -8.40 -0.65
N ILE A 89 -0.99 -9.58 -1.27
CA ILE A 89 -0.05 -9.91 -2.33
C ILE A 89 -0.61 -9.37 -3.66
N ASP A 90 0.15 -8.52 -4.35
CA ASP A 90 -0.20 -8.11 -5.70
C ASP A 90 0.15 -9.22 -6.71
N LEU A 91 -0.87 -9.91 -7.19
CA LEU A 91 -0.74 -10.98 -8.17
C LEU A 91 -0.76 -10.47 -9.63
N ALA A 92 -0.99 -9.17 -9.85
CA ALA A 92 -1.20 -8.63 -11.20
C ALA A 92 0.06 -8.73 -12.10
N VAL A 93 1.26 -8.68 -11.52
CA VAL A 93 2.53 -8.69 -12.26
C VAL A 93 2.85 -10.06 -12.88
N SER A 94 2.40 -11.18 -12.29
CA SER A 94 2.67 -12.51 -12.85
C SER A 94 1.84 -12.81 -14.10
N SER A 95 0.61 -12.30 -14.17
CA SER A 95 -0.28 -12.57 -15.30
C SER A 95 0.15 -11.87 -16.59
N ILE A 96 0.77 -10.69 -16.54
CA ILE A 96 1.09 -9.94 -17.76
C ILE A 96 2.36 -10.48 -18.43
N SER A 97 3.36 -10.92 -17.65
CA SER A 97 4.61 -11.46 -18.22
C SER A 97 4.42 -12.84 -18.87
N SER A 98 3.41 -13.61 -18.44
CA SER A 98 3.10 -14.93 -19.01
C SER A 98 2.12 -14.87 -20.18
N PHE A 99 1.33 -13.80 -20.31
CA PHE A 99 0.26 -13.74 -21.32
C PHE A 99 0.75 -13.35 -22.72
N PHE A 100 1.91 -12.69 -22.82
CA PHE A 100 2.47 -12.28 -24.10
C PHE A 100 3.93 -12.71 -24.21
N PRO A 101 4.21 -13.93 -24.71
CA PRO A 101 5.56 -14.24 -25.19
C PRO A 101 5.97 -13.16 -26.21
N PRO A 102 7.25 -12.74 -26.24
CA PRO A 102 7.70 -11.60 -27.05
C PRO A 102 7.33 -11.71 -28.54
N GLY A 103 7.16 -12.93 -29.07
CA GLY A 103 6.68 -13.15 -30.45
C GLY A 103 5.22 -12.75 -30.70
N TYR A 104 4.33 -12.86 -29.72
CA TYR A 104 2.92 -12.47 -29.86
C TYR A 104 2.75 -10.95 -29.95
N GLN A 105 3.56 -10.19 -29.21
CA GLN A 105 3.57 -8.72 -29.31
C GLN A 105 3.96 -8.27 -30.73
N VAL A 106 5.00 -8.89 -31.31
CA VAL A 106 5.43 -8.59 -32.68
C VAL A 106 4.36 -9.00 -33.70
N SER A 107 3.78 -10.20 -33.55
CA SER A 107 2.71 -10.67 -34.43
C SER A 107 1.48 -9.76 -34.40
N PHE A 108 1.05 -9.35 -33.20
CA PHE A 108 -0.08 -8.43 -33.03
C PHE A 108 0.20 -7.06 -33.66
N CYS A 109 1.38 -6.48 -33.44
CA CYS A 109 1.79 -5.23 -34.08
C CYS A 109 1.80 -5.33 -35.62
N LEU A 110 2.33 -6.43 -36.18
CA LEU A 110 2.33 -6.64 -37.62
C LEU A 110 0.92 -6.74 -38.19
N VAL A 111 0.02 -7.49 -37.54
CA VAL A 111 -1.37 -7.63 -37.96
C VAL A 111 -2.08 -6.28 -37.94
N MET A 112 -1.93 -5.48 -36.88
CA MET A 112 -2.52 -4.15 -36.79
C MET A 112 -2.01 -3.21 -37.89
N VAL A 113 -0.70 -3.18 -38.15
CA VAL A 113 -0.12 -2.37 -39.25
C VAL A 113 -0.65 -2.79 -40.62
N LEU A 114 -0.77 -4.10 -40.88
CA LEU A 114 -1.34 -4.61 -42.12
C LEU A 114 -2.82 -4.22 -42.27
N LEU A 115 -3.62 -4.33 -41.21
CA LEU A 115 -5.02 -3.91 -41.22
C LEU A 115 -5.14 -2.41 -41.53
N PHE A 116 -4.35 -1.56 -40.87
CA PHE A 116 -4.33 -0.13 -41.18
C PHE A 116 -3.93 0.16 -42.62
N ALA A 117 -2.95 -0.55 -43.17
CA ALA A 117 -2.55 -0.39 -44.57
C ALA A 117 -3.65 -0.82 -45.55
N VAL A 118 -4.35 -1.93 -45.24
CA VAL A 118 -5.49 -2.42 -46.05
C VAL A 118 -6.66 -1.45 -45.98
N ASP A 119 -7.07 -1.02 -44.79
CA ASP A 119 -8.18 -0.08 -44.61
C ASP A 119 -7.89 1.25 -45.30
N THR A 120 -6.66 1.77 -45.16
CA THR A 120 -6.23 2.99 -45.83
C THR A 120 -6.23 2.81 -47.35
N GLY A 121 -5.68 1.70 -47.86
CA GLY A 121 -5.65 1.39 -49.30
C GLY A 121 -7.05 1.20 -49.89
N LEU A 122 -7.95 0.53 -49.16
CA LEU A 122 -9.35 0.35 -49.54
C LEU A 122 -10.09 1.69 -49.52
N TYR A 123 -9.91 2.51 -48.49
CA TYR A 123 -10.49 3.83 -48.38
C TYR A 123 -10.07 4.73 -49.55
N PHE A 124 -8.78 4.77 -49.88
CA PHE A 124 -8.28 5.52 -51.04
C PHE A 124 -8.80 4.96 -52.36
N SER A 125 -8.93 3.64 -52.49
CA SER A 125 -9.48 3.00 -53.70
C SER A 125 -10.96 3.33 -53.91
N VAL A 126 -11.75 3.30 -52.83
CA VAL A 126 -13.17 3.66 -52.84
C VAL A 126 -13.35 5.16 -53.12
N LYS A 127 -12.52 6.02 -52.52
CA LYS A 127 -12.56 7.47 -52.77
C LYS A 127 -12.18 7.81 -54.22
N LYS A 128 -11.33 7.01 -54.86
CA LYS A 128 -10.93 7.17 -56.26
C LYS A 128 -11.98 6.66 -57.25
N SER A 129 -12.87 5.74 -56.84
CA SER A 129 -13.94 5.20 -57.68
C SER A 129 -15.27 5.93 -57.56
N ILE A 130 -15.36 6.96 -56.70
CA ILE A 130 -16.50 7.88 -56.62
C ILE A 130 -16.14 9.16 -57.39
N PRO A 131 -16.77 9.44 -58.56
CA PRO A 131 -16.53 10.65 -59.35
C PRO A 131 -17.03 11.93 -58.68
#